data_AF-A0A7X9IXZ1-F1
#
_entry.id   AF-A0A7X9IXZ1-F1
#
_cell.length_a   1.000
_cell.length_b   1.000
_cell.length_c   1.000
_cell.angle_alpha   90.00
_cell.angle_beta   90.00
_cell.angle_gamma   90.00
#
_symmetry.space_group_name_H-M   'P 1'
#
loop_
_entity.id
_entity.type
_entity.pdbx_description
1 polymer ?
#
loop_
_entity_poly.entity_id
_entity_poly.type
_entity_poly.pdbx_seq_one_letter_code
_entity_poly.pdbx_strand_id
1 'polypeptide(L)'
;MPQDALYRARELRARGDLAGARRAFARAGDGAGPTAEGAWLELARMELGCGDPRAAREALAEHDRRFGAASPLALEAAGLSLRAAREAGDRDAADRIAREIVRRWPDAAQATVARQWLAERGLGND
;
A
#
# COMPACT_ATOMS: atom_id res chain seq x y z
N MET A 1 -8.29 17.99 -13.82
CA MET A 1 -8.41 16.54 -14.08
C MET A 1 -7.65 15.75 -13.00
N PRO A 2 -7.98 14.49 -12.68
CA PRO A 2 -7.26 13.69 -11.67
C PRO A 2 -5.76 13.52 -11.97
N GLN A 3 -5.36 13.57 -13.24
CA GLN A 3 -3.96 13.56 -13.68
C GLN A 3 -3.19 14.82 -13.24
N ASP A 4 -3.83 15.99 -13.27
CA ASP A 4 -3.22 17.25 -12.79
C ASP A 4 -3.01 17.21 -11.27
N ALA A 5 -3.94 16.58 -10.54
CA ALA A 5 -3.84 16.41 -9.09
C ALA A 5 -2.67 15.48 -8.72
N LEU A 6 -2.48 14.37 -9.46
CA LEU A 6 -1.37 13.45 -9.25
C LEU A 6 -0.01 14.12 -9.56
N TYR A 7 0.08 14.88 -10.66
CA TYR A 7 1.29 15.64 -10.99
C TYR A 7 1.64 16.64 -9.89
N ARG A 8 0.65 17.43 -9.46
CA ARG A 8 0.81 18.39 -8.36
C ARG A 8 1.22 17.72 -7.05
N ALA A 9 0.68 16.54 -6.75
CA ALA A 9 1.05 15.80 -5.54
C ALA A 9 2.54 15.43 -5.53
N ARG A 10 3.05 14.92 -6.65
CA ARG A 10 4.47 14.57 -6.81
C ARG A 10 5.38 15.80 -6.72
N GLU A 11 4.97 16.93 -7.30
CA GLU A 11 5.70 18.20 -7.23
C GLU A 11 5.78 18.72 -5.78
N LEU A 12 4.66 18.71 -5.04
CA LEU A 12 4.63 19.10 -3.64
C LEU A 12 5.51 18.20 -2.78
N ARG A 13 5.48 16.89 -3.02
CA ARG A 13 6.37 15.92 -2.35
C ARG A 13 7.84 16.23 -2.62
N ALA A 14 8.21 16.51 -3.87
CA ALA A 14 9.58 16.84 -4.25
C ALA A 14 10.08 18.13 -3.58
N ARG A 15 9.18 19.06 -3.25
CA ARG A 15 9.48 20.29 -2.51
C ARG A 15 9.46 20.12 -0.98
N GLY A 16 9.16 18.92 -0.48
CA GLY A 16 9.02 18.67 0.96
C GLY A 16 7.70 19.13 1.58
N ASP A 17 6.74 19.65 0.78
CA ASP A 17 5.39 19.94 1.26
C ASP A 17 4.56 18.65 1.33
N LEU A 18 4.84 17.85 2.36
CA LEU A 18 4.17 16.57 2.59
C LEU A 18 2.68 16.75 2.87
N ALA A 19 2.28 17.82 3.59
CA ALA A 19 0.88 18.09 3.87
C ALA A 19 0.09 18.46 2.59
N GLY A 20 0.70 19.26 1.71
CA GLY A 20 0.17 19.55 0.39
C GLY A 20 0.09 18.29 -0.48
N ALA A 21 1.15 17.49 -0.51
CA ALA A 21 1.22 16.25 -1.27
C ALA A 21 0.11 15.27 -0.85
N ARG A 22 -0.09 15.05 0.45
CA ARG A 22 -1.17 14.21 1.01
C ARG A 22 -2.53 14.58 0.45
N ARG A 23 -2.89 15.87 0.55
CA ARG A 23 -4.18 16.38 0.07
C ARG A 23 -4.33 16.22 -1.45
N ALA A 24 -3.25 16.39 -2.21
CA ALA A 24 -3.28 16.27 -3.65
C ALA A 24 -3.39 14.81 -4.11
N PHE A 25 -2.68 13.87 -3.47
CA PHE A 25 -2.82 12.44 -3.72
C PHE A 25 -4.23 11.96 -3.37
N ALA A 26 -4.78 12.33 -2.21
CA ALA A 26 -6.14 11.96 -1.82
C ALA A 26 -7.18 12.41 -2.85
N ARG A 27 -7.10 13.67 -3.31
CA ARG A 27 -7.98 14.20 -4.37
C ARG A 27 -7.81 13.48 -5.71
N ALA A 28 -6.57 13.14 -6.09
CA ALA A 28 -6.34 12.35 -7.30
C ALA A 28 -6.97 10.95 -7.17
N GLY A 29 -6.90 10.38 -5.97
CA GLY A 29 -7.48 9.09 -5.60
C GLY A 29 -9.00 9.06 -5.45
N ASP A 30 -9.66 10.22 -5.29
CA ASP A 30 -11.13 10.33 -5.28
C ASP A 30 -11.75 10.10 -6.66
N GLY A 31 -10.94 10.07 -7.72
CA GLY A 31 -11.37 9.74 -9.08
C GLY A 31 -11.61 8.23 -9.30
N ALA A 32 -11.62 7.83 -10.57
CA ALA A 32 -11.74 6.44 -10.98
C ALA A 32 -10.62 6.05 -11.95
N GLY A 33 -10.42 4.74 -12.09
CA GLY A 33 -9.45 4.16 -13.01
C GLY A 33 -8.00 4.20 -12.52
N PRO A 34 -7.04 3.85 -13.40
CA PRO A 34 -5.65 3.58 -13.01
C PRO A 34 -4.92 4.74 -12.33
N THR A 35 -5.25 5.99 -12.72
CA THR A 35 -4.65 7.19 -12.11
C THR A 35 -5.06 7.36 -10.65
N ALA A 36 -6.35 7.18 -10.36
CA ALA A 36 -6.86 7.28 -9.00
C ALA A 36 -6.29 6.15 -8.12
N GLU A 37 -6.20 4.96 -8.70
CA GLU A 37 -5.60 3.83 -8.03
C GLU A 37 -4.12 4.04 -7.68
N GLY A 38 -3.33 4.47 -8.67
CA GLY A 38 -1.91 4.78 -8.48
C GLY A 38 -1.68 5.89 -7.45
N ALA A 39 -2.60 6.86 -7.35
CA ALA A 39 -2.51 7.92 -6.36
C ALA A 39 -2.56 7.40 -4.91
N TRP A 40 -3.42 6.42 -4.61
CA TRP A 40 -3.46 5.81 -3.28
C TRP A 40 -2.20 5.02 -2.95
N LEU A 41 -1.64 4.28 -3.92
CA LEU A 41 -0.40 3.54 -3.70
C LEU A 41 0.83 4.45 -3.58
N GLU A 42 0.84 5.59 -4.26
CA GLU A 42 1.89 6.60 -4.06
C GLU A 42 1.77 7.31 -2.72
N LEU A 43 0.55 7.60 -2.27
CA LEU A 43 0.32 8.11 -0.94
C LEU A 43 0.84 7.12 0.12
N ALA A 44 0.46 5.85 0.03
CA ALA A 44 0.93 4.82 0.96
C ALA A 44 2.46 4.70 1.00
N ARG A 45 3.12 4.73 -0.16
CA ARG A 45 4.59 4.73 -0.26
C ARG A 45 5.22 5.96 0.37
N MET A 46 4.62 7.14 0.16
CA MET A 46 5.11 8.38 0.75
C MET A 46 5.03 8.31 2.28
N GLU A 47 3.91 7.86 2.84
CA GLU A 47 3.76 7.75 4.29
C GLU A 47 4.74 6.76 4.92
N LEU A 48 4.96 5.59 4.29
CA LEU A 48 6.01 4.67 4.71
C LEU A 48 7.40 5.30 4.65
N GLY A 49 7.69 6.07 3.60
CA GLY A 49 8.94 6.83 3.50
C GLY A 49 9.11 7.90 4.58
N CYS A 50 8.00 8.41 5.13
CA CYS A 50 7.99 9.36 6.24
C CYS A 50 8.02 8.68 7.62
N GLY A 51 8.03 7.35 7.68
CA GLY A 51 7.94 6.60 8.93
C GLY A 51 6.56 6.64 9.58
N ASP A 52 5.50 6.88 8.81
CA ASP A 52 4.10 6.84 9.28
C ASP A 52 3.37 5.62 8.70
N PRO A 53 3.60 4.41 9.24
CA PRO A 53 2.95 3.21 8.76
C PRO A 53 1.44 3.20 9.03
N ARG A 54 0.95 4.02 9.96
CA ARG A 54 -0.49 4.15 10.22
C ARG A 54 -1.18 4.88 9.08
N ALA A 55 -0.66 6.06 8.69
CA ALA A 55 -1.20 6.80 7.56
C ALA A 55 -1.11 6.01 6.25
N ALA A 56 -0.03 5.22 6.07
CA ALA A 56 0.08 4.30 4.94
C ALA A 56 -1.05 3.26 4.90
N ARG A 57 -1.41 2.68 6.04
CA ARG A 57 -2.52 1.72 6.15
C ARG A 57 -3.87 2.36 5.85
N GLU A 58 -4.08 3.60 6.26
CA GLU A 58 -5.31 4.34 5.93
C GLU A 58 -5.45 4.54 4.42
N ALA A 59 -4.36 4.92 3.73
CA ALA A 59 -4.34 5.02 2.27
C ALA A 59 -4.59 3.68 1.57
N LEU A 60 -4.04 2.58 2.09
CA LEU A 60 -4.21 1.24 1.53
C LEU A 60 -5.62 0.67 1.79
N ALA A 61 -6.22 0.97 2.94
CA ALA A 61 -7.62 0.63 3.21
C ALA A 61 -8.56 1.35 2.25
N GLU A 62 -8.25 2.61 1.93
CA GLU A 62 -9.03 3.38 0.97
C GLU A 62 -8.85 2.88 -0.47
N HIS A 63 -7.65 2.43 -0.83
CA HIS A 63 -7.41 1.70 -2.09
C HIS A 63 -8.25 0.43 -2.16
N ASP A 64 -8.19 -0.44 -1.15
CA ASP A 64 -8.95 -1.70 -1.14
C ASP A 64 -10.47 -1.46 -1.18
N ARG A 65 -10.98 -0.45 -0.46
CA ARG A 65 -12.39 -0.07 -0.49
C ARG A 65 -12.88 0.32 -1.89
N ARG A 66 -12.02 0.95 -2.70
CA ARG A 66 -12.38 1.52 -4.01
C ARG A 66 -12.15 0.58 -5.19
N PHE A 67 -11.02 -0.11 -5.20
CA PHE A 67 -10.60 -0.94 -6.34
C PHE A 67 -10.69 -2.43 -6.02
N GLY A 68 -10.59 -2.76 -4.74
CA GLY A 68 -10.72 -4.09 -4.22
C GLY A 68 -9.65 -5.05 -4.71
N ALA A 69 -9.86 -6.27 -4.26
CA ALA A 69 -9.02 -7.42 -4.47
C ALA A 69 -8.82 -7.81 -5.95
N ALA A 70 -9.71 -7.43 -6.87
CA ALA A 70 -9.63 -7.79 -8.30
C ALA A 70 -8.75 -6.85 -9.12
N SER A 71 -8.24 -5.78 -8.51
CA SER A 71 -7.41 -4.80 -9.19
C SER A 71 -6.10 -5.41 -9.74
N PRO A 72 -5.61 -4.93 -10.90
CA PRO A 72 -4.24 -5.22 -11.36
C PRO A 72 -3.13 -4.78 -10.37
N LEU A 73 -3.37 -3.78 -9.52
CA LEU A 73 -2.39 -3.33 -8.51
C LEU A 73 -2.63 -3.95 -7.13
N ALA A 74 -3.55 -4.91 -6.99
CA ALA A 74 -3.85 -5.55 -5.70
C ALA A 74 -2.62 -6.24 -5.07
N LEU A 75 -1.76 -6.87 -5.86
CA LEU A 75 -0.52 -7.48 -5.36
C LEU A 75 0.45 -6.43 -4.80
N GLU A 76 0.55 -5.27 -5.46
CA GLU A 76 1.38 -4.17 -5.00
C GLU A 76 0.83 -3.58 -3.70
N ALA A 77 -0.49 -3.35 -3.63
CA ALA A 77 -1.19 -2.90 -2.43
C ALA A 77 -1.00 -3.87 -1.25
N ALA A 78 -1.07 -5.19 -1.50
CA ALA A 78 -0.84 -6.20 -0.48
C ALA A 78 0.61 -6.18 0.03
N GLY A 79 1.60 -6.04 -0.86
CA GLY A 79 3.00 -5.89 -0.46
C GLY A 79 3.27 -4.66 0.40
N LEU A 80 2.67 -3.52 0.04
CA LEU A 80 2.74 -2.29 0.85
C LEU A 80 2.03 -2.46 2.20
N SER A 81 0.89 -3.15 2.22
CA SER A 81 0.14 -3.43 3.45
C SER A 81 0.93 -4.31 4.41
N LEU A 82 1.60 -5.35 3.89
CA LEU A 82 2.49 -6.20 4.69
C LEU A 82 3.62 -5.38 5.30
N ARG A 83 4.28 -4.54 4.49
CA ARG A 83 5.35 -3.66 4.97
C ARG A 83 4.84 -2.70 6.06
N ALA A 84 3.70 -2.04 5.84
CA ALA A 84 3.11 -1.12 6.79
C ALA A 84 2.75 -1.80 8.11
N ALA A 85 2.18 -3.01 8.07
CA ALA A 85 1.87 -3.78 9.27
C ALA A 85 3.14 -4.14 10.06
N ARG A 86 4.21 -4.55 9.37
CA ARG A 86 5.51 -4.86 10.00
C ARG A 86 6.14 -3.63 10.66
N GLU A 87 6.19 -2.50 9.97
CA GLU A 87 6.74 -1.25 10.51
C GLU A 87 5.91 -0.70 11.67
N ALA A 88 4.58 -0.91 11.67
CA ALA A 88 3.71 -0.57 12.79
C ALA A 88 3.82 -1.55 13.98
N GLY A 89 4.55 -2.66 13.85
CA GLY A 89 4.59 -3.72 14.86
C GLY A 89 3.30 -4.55 14.98
N ASP A 90 2.35 -4.38 14.06
CA ASP A 90 1.09 -5.12 14.02
C ASP A 90 1.30 -6.49 13.38
N ARG A 91 1.75 -7.42 14.23
CA ARG A 91 2.13 -8.79 13.83
C ARG A 91 0.94 -9.58 13.29
N ASP A 92 -0.24 -9.43 13.90
CA ASP A 92 -1.43 -10.18 13.50
C ASP A 92 -1.92 -9.74 12.11
N ALA A 93 -1.91 -8.43 11.84
CA ALA A 93 -2.19 -7.93 10.50
C ALA A 93 -1.14 -8.41 9.49
N ALA A 94 0.15 -8.35 9.84
CA ALA A 94 1.22 -8.79 8.96
C ALA A 94 1.08 -10.29 8.62
N ASP A 95 0.76 -11.15 9.59
CA ASP A 95 0.56 -12.58 9.37
C ASP A 95 -0.63 -12.86 8.45
N ARG A 96 -1.75 -12.19 8.67
CA ARG A 96 -2.95 -12.31 7.82
C ARG A 96 -2.66 -11.89 6.38
N ILE A 97 -2.00 -10.75 6.18
CA ILE A 97 -1.65 -10.24 4.86
C ILE A 97 -0.64 -11.18 4.18
N ALA A 98 0.37 -11.65 4.91
CA ALA A 98 1.36 -12.58 4.37
C ALA A 98 0.70 -13.89 3.88
N ARG A 99 -0.20 -14.48 4.67
CA ARG A 99 -0.97 -15.66 4.24
C ARG A 99 -1.82 -15.38 3.01
N GLU A 100 -2.45 -14.21 2.95
CA GLU A 100 -3.21 -13.82 1.76
C GLU A 100 -2.32 -13.74 0.51
N ILE A 101 -1.15 -13.09 0.61
CA ILE A 101 -0.22 -12.98 -0.51
C ILE A 101 0.21 -14.36 -1.00
N VAL A 102 0.61 -15.26 -0.10
CA VAL A 102 1.03 -16.62 -0.46
C VAL A 102 -0.09 -17.42 -1.10
N ARG A 103 -1.31 -17.33 -0.56
CA ARG A 103 -2.48 -18.05 -1.09
C ARG A 103 -2.87 -17.57 -2.48
N ARG A 104 -2.75 -16.27 -2.73
CA ARG A 104 -3.39 -15.61 -3.88
C ARG A 104 -2.43 -15.33 -5.03
N TRP A 105 -1.16 -15.13 -4.71
CA TRP A 105 -0.08 -14.90 -5.66
C TRP A 105 1.15 -15.75 -5.31
N PRO A 106 1.03 -17.09 -5.29
CA PRO A 106 2.08 -17.99 -4.78
C PRO A 106 3.44 -17.84 -5.49
N ASP A 107 3.44 -17.44 -6.76
CA ASP A 107 4.65 -17.32 -7.58
C ASP A 107 5.22 -15.90 -7.63
N ALA A 108 4.57 -14.94 -6.95
CA ALA A 108 5.04 -13.56 -6.92
C ALA A 108 6.26 -13.39 -6.00
N ALA A 109 7.14 -12.44 -6.33
CA ALA A 109 8.28 -12.08 -5.47
C ALA A 109 7.85 -11.70 -4.05
N GLN A 110 6.70 -11.03 -3.92
CA GLN A 110 6.09 -10.68 -2.64
C GLN A 110 5.70 -11.92 -1.82
N ALA A 111 5.34 -13.03 -2.46
CA ALA A 111 5.06 -14.28 -1.75
C ALA A 111 6.31 -14.91 -1.14
N THR A 112 7.49 -14.73 -1.75
CA THR A 112 8.76 -15.11 -1.11
C THR A 112 8.98 -14.35 0.19
N VAL A 113 8.79 -13.02 0.16
CA VAL A 113 8.90 -12.18 1.37
C VAL A 113 7.85 -12.56 2.42
N ALA A 114 6.62 -12.84 2.00
CA ALA A 114 5.54 -13.27 2.89
C ALA A 114 5.83 -14.63 3.54
N ARG A 115 6.36 -15.61 2.78
CA ARG A 115 6.78 -16.91 3.32
C ARG A 115 7.92 -16.77 4.33
N GLN A 116 8.91 -15.92 4.04
CA GLN A 116 9.99 -15.64 4.99
C GLN A 116 9.46 -15.08 6.29
N TRP A 117 8.58 -14.08 6.23
CA TRP A 117 7.92 -13.51 7.40
C TRP A 117 7.17 -14.58 8.24
N LEU A 118 6.40 -15.45 7.58
CA LEU A 118 5.68 -16.52 8.28
C LEU A 118 6.64 -17.57 8.88
N ALA A 119 7.71 -17.93 8.18
CA ALA A 119 8.70 -18.89 8.64
C ALA A 119 9.48 -18.41 9.87
N GLU A 120 9.89 -17.14 9.89
CA GLU A 120 10.53 -16.48 11.05
C GLU A 120 9.67 -16.55 12.32
N ARG A 121 8.37 -16.75 12.16
CA ARG A 121 7.38 -16.78 13.23
C ARG A 121 6.87 -18.18 13.56
N GLY A 122 7.41 -19.22 12.90
CA GLY A 122 6.97 -20.61 13.07
C GLY A 122 5.58 -20.89 12.49
N LEU A 123 5.09 -20.05 11.58
CA LEU A 123 3.75 -20.13 10.96
C LEU A 123 3.82 -20.65 9.51
N GLY A 124 4.91 -21.30 9.14
CA GLY A 124 5.26 -21.65 7.75
C GLY A 124 4.65 -22.94 7.19
N ASN A 125 3.79 -23.65 7.93
CA ASN A 125 3.19 -24.91 7.48
C ASN A 125 1.71 -25.02 7.89
N ASP A 126 0.84 -25.01 6.88
CA ASP A 126 -0.42 -25.78 6.79
C ASP A 126 -0.57 -26.23 5.32
#